data_AF-A0A412FLD1-F1
#
_entry.id   AF-A0A412FLD1-F1
#
_cell.length_a   1.000
_cell.length_b   1.000
_cell.length_c   1.000
_cell.angle_alpha   90.00
_cell.angle_beta   90.00
_cell.angle_gamma   90.00
#
_symmetry.space_group_name_H-M   'P 1'
#
loop_
_entity.id
_entity.type
_entity.pdbx_description
1 polymer ?
#
loop_
_entity_poly.entity_id
_entity_poly.type
_entity_poly.pdbx_seq_one_letter_code
_entity_poly.pdbx_strand_id
1 'polypeptide(L)'
;MKKLINTAFVYALGAMAAGVFFREVTRMLNYTSRTYLSLAHGHLFLLGTLFFLIVALLSKFIDFAETGSFRKAYLVYNVGLIWTVALFLVHGWMEVQGMEVGAMIAGIAGLGHILWGVGLVWILNLIRSRA
;
A
#
# COMPACT_ATOMS: atom_id res chain seq x y z
N MET A 1 3.22 14.93 -12.58
CA MET A 1 4.01 13.74 -12.98
C MET A 1 5.19 13.39 -12.09
N LYS A 2 6.25 14.22 -11.95
CA LYS A 2 7.48 13.87 -11.19
C LYS A 2 7.20 13.30 -9.79
N LYS A 3 6.25 13.91 -9.07
CA LYS A 3 5.81 13.45 -7.76
C LYS A 3 5.32 11.99 -7.76
N LEU A 4 4.45 11.62 -8.71
CA LEU A 4 3.87 10.27 -8.79
C LEU A 4 4.93 9.21 -9.10
N ILE A 5 5.87 9.53 -9.99
CA ILE A 5 7.00 8.65 -10.30
C ILE A 5 7.90 8.47 -9.08
N ASN A 6 8.23 9.54 -8.36
CA ASN A 6 9.01 9.45 -7.13
C ASN A 6 8.29 8.61 -6.06
N THR A 7 6.97 8.74 -5.94
CA THR A 7 6.16 7.92 -5.05
C THR A 7 6.22 6.45 -5.43
N ALA A 8 6.02 6.12 -6.71
CA ALA A 8 6.15 4.76 -7.19
C ALA A 8 7.55 4.19 -6.92
N PHE A 9 8.60 4.99 -7.11
CA PHE A 9 9.98 4.58 -6.83
C PHE A 9 10.21 4.28 -5.34
N VAL A 10 9.74 5.14 -4.44
CA VAL A 10 9.83 4.91 -2.99
C VAL A 10 9.06 3.64 -2.59
N TYR A 11 7.87 3.43 -3.15
CA TYR A 11 7.12 2.19 -2.92
C TYR A 11 7.81 0.96 -3.50
N ALA A 12 8.52 1.06 -4.62
CA ALA A 12 9.30 -0.03 -5.18
C ALA A 12 10.45 -0.42 -4.23
N LEU A 13 11.17 0.56 -3.69
CA LEU A 13 12.22 0.32 -2.68
C LEU A 13 11.63 -0.36 -1.44
N GLY A 14 10.50 0.14 -0.94
CA GLY A 14 9.79 -0.46 0.18
C GLY A 14 9.33 -1.89 -0.12
N ALA A 15 8.80 -2.15 -1.32
CA ALA A 15 8.37 -3.48 -1.73
C ALA A 15 9.55 -4.46 -1.78
N MET A 16 10.70 -4.05 -2.31
CA MET A 16 11.90 -4.88 -2.34
C MET A 16 12.41 -5.18 -0.93
N ALA A 17 12.48 -4.16 -0.07
CA ALA A 17 12.87 -4.32 1.33
C ALA A 17 11.92 -5.27 2.08
N ALA A 18 10.60 -5.10 1.92
CA ALA A 18 9.60 -5.97 2.53
C ALA A 18 9.68 -7.42 2.02
N GLY A 19 9.95 -7.60 0.72
CA GLY A 19 10.11 -8.93 0.11
C GLY A 19 11.34 -9.67 0.66
N VAL A 20 12.48 -8.99 0.77
CA VAL A 20 13.69 -9.55 1.39
C VAL A 20 13.42 -9.87 2.86
N PHE A 21 12.83 -8.92 3.61
CA PHE A 21 12.53 -9.10 5.03
C PHE A 21 11.64 -10.32 5.29
N PHE A 22 10.52 -10.45 4.59
CA PHE A 22 9.63 -11.62 4.68
C PHE A 22 10.37 -12.93 4.42
N ARG A 23 11.16 -12.98 3.36
CA ARG A 23 11.88 -14.20 2.97
C ARG A 23 12.92 -14.61 4.01
N GLU A 24 13.64 -13.66 4.58
CA GLU A 24 14.67 -13.95 5.57
C GLU A 24 14.10 -14.31 6.94
N VAL A 25 13.08 -13.58 7.41
CA VAL A 25 12.44 -13.87 8.70
C VAL A 25 11.80 -15.25 8.71
N THR A 26 11.05 -15.60 7.66
CA THR A 26 10.42 -16.93 7.57
C THR A 26 11.45 -18.04 7.48
N ARG A 27 12.55 -17.84 6.75
CA ARG A 27 13.67 -18.78 6.68
C ARG A 27 14.34 -18.97 8.05
N MET A 28 14.65 -17.88 8.76
CA MET A 28 15.31 -17.95 10.08
C MET A 28 14.44 -18.64 11.13
N LEU A 29 13.12 -18.48 11.05
CA LEU A 29 12.16 -19.06 11.99
C LEU A 29 11.61 -20.42 11.54
N ASN A 30 12.10 -20.99 10.43
CA ASN A 30 11.57 -22.21 9.80
C ASN A 30 10.04 -22.18 9.60
N TYR A 31 9.49 -20.99 9.33
CA TYR A 31 8.06 -20.76 9.19
C TYR A 31 7.62 -21.06 7.75
N THR A 32 6.78 -22.08 7.55
CA THR A 32 6.39 -22.59 6.23
C THR A 32 4.98 -22.16 5.79
N SER A 33 4.18 -21.64 6.72
CA SER A 33 2.82 -21.17 6.44
C SER A 33 2.79 -19.80 5.77
N ARG A 34 1.67 -19.47 5.12
CA ARG A 34 1.45 -18.14 4.55
C ARG A 34 1.28 -17.12 5.67
N THR A 35 2.08 -16.06 5.65
CA THR A 35 2.07 -15.00 6.68
C THR A 35 1.63 -13.65 6.11
N TYR A 36 1.06 -12.80 6.96
CA TYR A 36 0.74 -11.40 6.65
C TYR A 36 1.97 -10.59 6.19
N LEU A 37 3.19 -10.97 6.57
CA LEU A 37 4.43 -10.33 6.08
C LEU A 37 4.56 -10.41 4.56
N SER A 38 4.10 -11.52 3.96
CA SER A 38 4.11 -11.70 2.50
C SER A 38 3.16 -10.73 1.77
N LEU A 39 2.10 -10.28 2.44
CA LEU A 39 1.13 -9.34 1.88
C LEU A 39 1.71 -7.93 1.77
N ALA A 40 2.61 -7.53 2.67
CA ALA A 40 3.25 -6.21 2.64
C ALA A 40 4.00 -5.97 1.31
N HIS A 41 4.77 -6.97 0.85
CA HIS A 41 5.46 -6.92 -0.43
C HIS A 41 4.49 -6.70 -1.61
N GLY A 42 3.45 -7.53 -1.70
CA GLY A 42 2.48 -7.47 -2.80
C GLY A 42 1.71 -6.15 -2.84
N HIS A 43 1.30 -5.61 -1.69
CA HIS A 43 0.55 -4.35 -1.63
C HIS A 43 1.43 -3.15 -1.97
N LEU A 44 2.67 -3.09 -1.46
CA LEU A 44 3.61 -2.02 -1.81
C LEU A 44 3.95 -2.05 -3.32
N PHE A 45 4.11 -3.24 -3.89
CA PHE A 45 4.42 -3.38 -5.31
C PHE A 45 3.23 -3.01 -6.20
N LEU A 46 2.07 -3.64 -6.00
CA LEU A 46 0.92 -3.44 -6.88
C LEU A 46 0.26 -2.06 -6.66
N LEU A 47 -0.05 -1.73 -5.41
CA LEU A 47 -0.83 -0.54 -5.05
C LEU A 47 0.06 0.70 -4.84
N GLY A 48 1.32 0.49 -4.49
CA GLY A 48 2.29 1.58 -4.37
C GLY A 48 3.05 1.83 -5.67
N THR A 49 3.59 0.80 -6.32
CA THR A 49 4.45 1.00 -7.49
C THR A 49 3.65 1.05 -8.78
N LEU A 50 3.01 -0.06 -9.14
CA LEU A 50 2.34 -0.19 -10.44
C LEU A 50 1.16 0.79 -10.57
N PHE A 51 0.33 0.90 -9.55
CA PHE A 51 -0.78 1.84 -9.54
C PHE A 51 -0.33 3.29 -9.76
N PHE A 52 0.69 3.78 -9.04
CA PHE A 52 1.17 5.15 -9.22
C PHE A 52 1.88 5.38 -10.56
N LEU A 53 2.52 4.37 -11.15
CA LEU A 53 3.02 4.45 -12.52
C LEU A 53 1.88 4.59 -13.54
N ILE A 54 0.80 3.83 -13.37
CA ILE A 54 -0.39 3.93 -14.22
C ILE A 54 -1.04 5.31 -14.07
N VAL A 55 -1.23 5.79 -12.84
CA VAL A 55 -1.79 7.14 -12.59
C VAL A 55 -0.88 8.22 -13.19
N ALA A 56 0.45 8.07 -13.10
CA ALA A 56 1.40 8.98 -13.73
C ALA A 56 1.27 8.97 -15.26
N LEU A 57 1.11 7.80 -15.87
CA LEU A 57 0.90 7.65 -17.30
C LEU A 57 -0.42 8.31 -17.74
N LEU A 58 -1.52 8.02 -17.05
CA LEU A 58 -2.83 8.62 -17.33
C LEU A 58 -2.81 10.15 -17.19
N SER A 59 -2.05 10.68 -16.23
CA SER A 59 -1.90 12.13 -16.05
C SER A 59 -1.22 12.84 -17.23
N LYS A 60 -0.63 12.11 -18.19
CA LYS A 60 -0.15 12.70 -19.45
C LYS A 60 -1.25 12.96 -20.46
N PHE A 61 -2.33 12.19 -20.40
CA PHE A 61 -3.41 12.24 -21.38
C PHE A 61 -4.64 12.98 -20.85
N ILE A 62 -4.78 13.07 -19.52
CA ILE A 62 -5.96 13.61 -18.85
C ILE A 62 -5.53 14.63 -17.79
N ASP A 63 -6.11 15.83 -17.83
CA ASP A 63 -5.87 16.86 -16.84
C ASP A 63 -6.76 16.70 -15.59
N PHE A 64 -6.39 15.75 -14.74
CA PHE A 64 -6.99 15.55 -13.42
C PHE A 64 -5.97 15.74 -12.27
N ALA A 65 -4.68 15.54 -12.58
CA ALA A 65 -3.61 15.45 -11.59
C ALA A 65 -3.15 16.80 -11.03
N GLU A 66 -3.53 17.92 -11.65
CA GLU A 66 -3.22 19.28 -11.16
C GLU A 66 -4.31 19.88 -10.27
N THR A 67 -5.39 19.14 -10.02
CA THR A 67 -6.51 19.61 -9.19
C THR A 67 -6.20 19.51 -7.69
N GLY A 68 -6.70 20.47 -6.90
CA GLY A 68 -6.64 20.40 -5.44
C GLY A 68 -7.35 19.17 -4.86
N SER A 69 -8.36 18.65 -5.57
CA SER A 69 -9.07 17.41 -5.24
C SER A 69 -8.15 16.19 -5.35
N PHE A 70 -7.38 16.10 -6.44
CA PHE A 70 -6.40 15.01 -6.61
C PHE A 70 -5.34 15.02 -5.51
N ARG A 71 -4.86 16.20 -5.08
CA ARG A 71 -3.89 16.30 -3.97
C ARG A 71 -4.43 15.72 -2.66
N LYS A 72 -5.71 15.94 -2.36
CA LYS A 72 -6.38 15.38 -1.17
C LYS A 72 -6.56 13.87 -1.31
N ALA A 73 -7.10 13.41 -2.44
CA ALA A 73 -7.30 11.99 -2.72
C ALA A 73 -5.98 11.20 -2.66
N TYR A 74 -4.92 11.76 -3.25
CA TYR A 74 -3.56 11.22 -3.20
C TYR A 74 -3.06 11.08 -1.76
N LEU A 75 -3.25 12.11 -0.90
CA LEU A 75 -2.82 12.03 0.49
C LEU A 75 -3.57 10.92 1.25
N VAL A 76 -4.90 10.89 1.14
CA VAL A 76 -5.76 9.87 1.76
C VAL A 76 -5.32 8.46 1.34
N TYR A 77 -5.08 8.27 0.05
CA TYR A 77 -4.60 6.99 -0.49
C TYR A 77 -3.27 6.55 0.12
N ASN A 78 -2.26 7.44 0.13
CA ASN A 78 -0.92 7.09 0.63
C ASN A 78 -0.95 6.80 2.15
N VAL A 79 -1.70 7.60 2.93
CA VAL A 79 -1.86 7.37 4.37
C VAL A 79 -2.53 6.02 4.62
N GLY A 80 -3.60 5.72 3.88
CA GLY A 80 -4.28 4.42 3.98
C GLY A 80 -3.36 3.26 3.64
N LEU A 81 -2.61 3.35 2.53
CA LEU A 81 -1.70 2.29 2.10
C LEU A 81 -0.56 2.06 3.10
N ILE A 82 0.07 3.13 3.58
CA ILE A 82 1.14 3.04 4.59
C ILE A 82 0.60 2.43 5.89
N TRP A 83 -0.59 2.83 6.32
CA TRP A 83 -1.25 2.27 7.50
C TRP A 83 -1.49 0.77 7.37
N THR A 84 -2.08 0.33 6.24
CA THR A 84 -2.31 -1.08 5.95
C THR A 84 -1.00 -1.88 5.95
N VAL A 85 0.05 -1.37 5.30
CA VAL A 85 1.35 -2.05 5.26
C VAL A 85 2.00 -2.13 6.63
N ALA A 86 1.96 -1.06 7.43
CA ALA A 86 2.49 -1.06 8.78
C ALA A 86 1.82 -2.15 9.64
N LEU A 87 0.52 -2.32 9.49
CA LEU A 87 -0.21 -3.35 10.22
C LEU A 87 0.03 -4.76 9.68
N PHE A 88 0.24 -4.96 8.37
CA PHE A 88 0.74 -6.25 7.89
C PHE A 88 2.08 -6.62 8.49
N LEU A 89 2.98 -5.65 8.68
CA LEU A 89 4.28 -5.89 9.32
C LEU A 89 4.11 -6.24 10.81
N VAL A 90 3.28 -5.50 11.55
CA VAL A 90 3.02 -5.78 12.98
C VAL A 90 2.33 -7.13 13.16
N HIS A 91 1.24 -7.38 12.43
CA HIS A 91 0.50 -8.64 12.47
C HIS A 91 1.38 -9.81 12.07
N GLY A 92 2.08 -9.69 10.93
CA GLY A 92 2.95 -10.75 10.45
C GLY A 92 4.12 -11.02 11.40
N TRP A 93 4.65 -9.99 12.06
CA TRP A 93 5.69 -10.16 13.08
C TRP A 93 5.17 -10.91 14.30
N MET A 94 4.00 -10.54 14.83
CA MET A 94 3.36 -11.26 15.94
C MET A 94 3.05 -12.72 15.58
N GLU A 95 2.54 -12.94 14.37
CA GLU A 95 2.21 -14.26 13.84
C GLU A 95 3.44 -15.19 13.78
N VAL A 96 4.57 -14.72 13.24
CA VAL A 96 5.80 -15.55 13.18
C VAL A 96 6.43 -15.80 14.54
N GLN A 97 6.08 -15.00 15.56
CA GLN A 97 6.48 -15.20 16.96
C GLN A 97 5.50 -16.10 17.74
N GLY A 98 4.42 -16.58 17.10
CA GLY A 98 3.39 -17.39 17.76
C GLY A 98 2.51 -16.61 18.74
N MET A 99 2.48 -15.28 18.64
CA MET A 99 1.63 -14.42 19.48
C MET A 99 0.21 -14.37 18.92
N GLU A 100 -0.80 -14.42 19.79
CA GLU A 100 -2.18 -14.20 19.38
C GLU A 100 -2.39 -12.73 18.96
N VAL A 101 -2.97 -12.56 17.78
CA VAL A 101 -3.41 -11.26 17.29
C VAL A 101 -4.78 -10.96 17.89
N GLY A 102 -4.82 -10.02 18.84
CA GLY A 102 -6.07 -9.58 19.45
C GLY A 102 -7.02 -8.88 18.46
N ALA A 103 -8.34 -9.01 18.71
CA ALA A 103 -9.40 -8.41 17.90
C ALA A 103 -9.23 -6.88 17.68
N MET A 104 -8.62 -6.18 18.65
CA MET A 104 -8.29 -4.77 18.53
C MET A 104 -7.34 -4.48 17.35
N ILE A 105 -6.28 -5.28 17.17
CA ILE A 105 -5.31 -5.07 16.10
C ILE A 105 -5.93 -5.40 14.73
N ALA A 106 -6.82 -6.39 14.68
CA ALA A 106 -7.61 -6.68 13.49
C ALA A 106 -8.56 -5.52 13.13
N GLY A 107 -9.23 -4.92 14.12
CA GLY A 107 -10.08 -3.74 13.92
C GLY A 107 -9.31 -2.52 13.41
N ILE A 108 -8.13 -2.24 13.98
CA ILE A 108 -7.25 -1.15 13.55
C ILE A 108 -6.71 -1.38 12.12
N ALA A 109 -6.50 -2.65 11.72
CA ALA A 109 -6.14 -3.01 10.35
C ALA A 109 -7.25 -2.68 9.34
N GLY A 110 -8.50 -2.89 9.74
CA GLY A 110 -9.67 -2.52 8.94
C GLY A 110 -9.73 -1.02 8.58
N LEU A 111 -9.28 -0.14 9.48
CA LEU A 111 -9.27 1.31 9.23
C LEU A 111 -8.36 1.70 8.06
N GLY A 112 -7.19 1.07 7.94
CA GLY A 112 -6.30 1.28 6.80
C GLY A 112 -6.96 0.89 5.49
N HIS A 113 -7.69 -0.23 5.49
CA HIS A 113 -8.40 -0.74 4.32
C HIS A 113 -9.51 0.23 3.86
N ILE A 114 -10.28 0.78 4.80
CA ILE A 114 -11.30 1.78 4.51
C ILE A 114 -10.66 3.06 3.95
N LEU A 115 -9.61 3.57 4.61
CA LEU A 115 -8.98 4.83 4.22
C LEU A 115 -8.33 4.73 2.83
N TRP A 116 -7.62 3.63 2.57
CA TRP A 116 -7.05 3.34 1.25
C TRP A 116 -8.15 3.19 0.19
N GLY A 117 -9.22 2.46 0.50
CA GLY A 117 -10.36 2.25 -0.41
C GLY A 117 -11.05 3.57 -0.79
N VAL A 118 -11.28 4.46 0.18
CA VAL A 118 -11.82 5.81 -0.07
C VAL A 118 -10.89 6.59 -1.00
N GLY A 119 -9.58 6.57 -0.73
CA GLY A 119 -8.59 7.20 -1.60
C GLY A 119 -8.60 6.66 -3.03
N LEU A 120 -8.72 5.34 -3.19
CA LEU A 120 -8.75 4.67 -4.50
C LEU A 120 -9.98 5.09 -5.30
N VAL A 121 -11.17 4.94 -4.72
CA VAL A 121 -12.43 5.30 -5.38
C VAL A 121 -12.43 6.78 -5.76
N TRP A 122 -11.89 7.64 -4.91
CA TRP A 122 -11.80 9.07 -5.20
C TRP A 122 -10.87 9.36 -6.38
N ILE A 123 -9.67 8.78 -6.42
CA ILE A 123 -8.76 8.93 -7.57
C ILE A 123 -9.42 8.42 -8.86
N LEU A 124 -10.07 7.25 -8.82
CA LEU A 124 -10.75 6.68 -9.97
C LEU A 124 -11.92 7.56 -10.46
N ASN A 125 -12.69 8.16 -9.54
CA ASN A 125 -13.75 9.11 -9.90
C ASN A 125 -13.20 10.39 -10.54
N LEU A 126 -12.03 10.86 -10.12
CA LEU A 126 -11.37 12.01 -10.75
C LEU A 126 -10.91 11.68 -12.17
N ILE A 127 -10.40 10.46 -12.40
CA ILE A 127 -10.05 9.99 -13.74
C ILE A 127 -11.32 9.84 -14.60
N ARG A 128 -12.35 9.17 -14.08
CA ARG A 128 -13.63 8.93 -14.78
C ARG A 128 -14.34 10.21 -15.20
N SER A 129 -14.28 11.28 -14.40
CA SER A 129 -14.97 12.54 -14.72
C SER A 129 -14.26 13.38 -15.77
N ARG A 130 -13.06 12.99 -16.18
CA ARG A 130 -12.18 13.74 -17.10
C ARG A 130 -11.77 12.93 -18.35
N ALA A 131 -12.09 11.63 -18.37
CA ALA A 131 -11.92 10.72 -19.50
C ALA A 131 -13.10 10.84 -20.47
#